data_AF-A0A933B3K5-F1
#
_entry.id   AF-A0A933B3K5-F1
#
_cell.length_a   1.000
_cell.length_b   1.000
_cell.length_c   1.000
_cell.angle_alpha   90.00
_cell.angle_beta   90.00
_cell.angle_gamma   90.00
#
_symmetry.space_group_name_H-M   'P 1'
#
loop_
_entity.id
_entity.type
_entity.pdbx_description
1 polymer ?
#
loop_
_entity_poly.entity_id
_entity_poly.type
_entity_poly.pdbx_seq_one_letter_code
_entity_poly.pdbx_strand_id
1 'polypeptide(L)'
;MKPGAETTRVPYRWDWLPLAWRFLRTDQQLAHILHGGHLAYLNALWRDGAPLMVSGRHWPSPSVPLTDSRAIDNGYRPANAPGAGFERQPLVVGDVEAVREQFRDIAVQEWWHLVAPGGYVLLRLAGRSGFGGRAVPSAERALQLCAHGVVRFWKRLYLGRGELLLIQKQASVELGRAEEWSFGIISNGQRAGWLQEAIAAIREQGIPRYEIILVGPRDRLPAEGKDLRVIDFTQHDDRGWISRKKNLVAEHARYENLAILHDRIRLDPDWYTGMLAYGNAFWLLGVPIRSQAPQARTVDWVRFDGRRGLRRLAEIELLDYADWDPCVFINGALLMAKRSCWLQIGLDERLFWQEDEDVWFSRAFIARGWLPRLNVLAAAWSKTFYPTRVSLQLLPDGGRRRVVIPWSRFSRTPQPLPSGAAS
;
A
#
# COMPACT_ATOMS: atom_id res chain seq x y z
N MET A 1 65.38 29.06 -0.77
CA MET A 1 65.11 28.03 -1.79
C MET A 1 64.65 26.77 -1.08
N LYS A 2 63.51 26.19 -1.48
CA LYS A 2 62.96 24.95 -0.89
C LYS A 2 63.72 23.72 -1.40
N PRO A 3 64.10 22.73 -0.57
CA PRO A 3 64.49 21.41 -1.04
C PRO A 3 63.25 20.54 -1.29
N GLY A 4 63.32 19.73 -2.35
CA GLY A 4 62.25 18.88 -2.85
C GLY A 4 61.93 17.69 -1.94
N ALA A 5 60.66 17.27 -2.00
CA ALA A 5 60.16 16.06 -1.35
C ALA A 5 60.32 14.85 -2.28
N GLU A 6 61.12 13.88 -1.86
CA GLU A 6 61.08 12.50 -2.38
C GLU A 6 59.95 11.73 -1.69
N THR A 7 59.12 11.05 -2.47
CA THR A 7 58.05 10.17 -1.99
C THR A 7 58.56 8.73 -1.87
N THR A 8 58.84 8.29 -0.65
CA THR A 8 59.08 6.87 -0.36
C THR A 8 57.74 6.17 -0.10
N ARG A 9 57.41 5.16 -0.92
CA ARG A 9 56.27 4.27 -0.68
C ARG A 9 56.64 3.24 0.39
N VAL A 10 55.87 3.20 1.48
CA VAL A 10 55.92 2.13 2.48
C VAL A 10 54.83 1.10 2.17
N PRO A 11 55.13 -0.22 2.13
CA PRO A 11 54.11 -1.24 1.93
C PRO A 11 53.40 -1.53 3.26
N TYR A 12 52.09 -1.36 3.30
CA TYR A 12 51.28 -1.76 4.46
C TYR A 12 51.13 -3.29 4.52
N ARG A 13 51.66 -3.89 5.59
CA ARG A 13 51.33 -5.25 6.03
C ARG A 13 49.99 -5.25 6.78
N TRP A 14 49.18 -6.26 6.50
CA TRP A 14 47.83 -6.48 7.05
C TRP A 14 47.88 -7.37 8.29
N ASP A 15 48.23 -6.84 9.46
CA ASP A 15 48.28 -7.62 10.71
C ASP A 15 47.59 -6.94 11.90
N TRP A 16 46.32 -6.53 11.74
CA TRP A 16 45.49 -6.03 12.85
C TRP A 16 44.04 -6.56 12.85
N LEU A 17 43.85 -7.86 12.60
CA LEU A 17 42.53 -8.52 12.61
C LEU A 17 42.51 -9.77 13.49
N PRO A 18 42.49 -9.61 14.83
CA PRO A 18 41.57 -10.44 15.61
C PRO A 18 40.77 -9.72 16.73
N LEU A 19 40.86 -8.39 16.90
CA LEU A 19 40.13 -7.68 17.97
C LEU A 19 38.74 -7.13 17.58
N ALA A 20 38.40 -7.10 16.28
CA ALA A 20 37.15 -6.48 15.79
C ALA A 20 35.88 -7.33 16.04
N TRP A 21 36.01 -8.55 16.55
CA TRP A 21 34.96 -9.57 16.47
C TRP A 21 34.04 -9.69 17.70
N ARG A 22 34.12 -8.76 18.66
CA ARG A 22 33.26 -8.80 19.87
C ARG A 22 32.24 -7.68 20.01
N PHE A 23 32.14 -6.75 19.05
CA PHE A 23 31.47 -5.48 19.33
C PHE A 23 30.54 -5.00 18.22
N LEU A 24 29.25 -5.33 18.35
CA LEU A 24 28.14 -4.65 17.66
C LEU A 24 27.20 -4.09 18.74
N ARG A 25 27.52 -2.94 19.33
CA ARG A 25 26.65 -2.34 20.37
C ARG A 25 26.52 -0.81 20.36
N THR A 26 27.26 -0.02 19.57
CA THR A 26 27.21 1.46 19.70
C THR A 26 27.36 2.27 18.40
N ASP A 27 26.81 3.50 18.40
CA ASP A 27 26.82 4.49 17.31
C ASP A 27 28.23 4.92 16.84
N GLN A 28 29.25 4.77 17.68
CA GLN A 28 30.66 5.06 17.33
C GLN A 28 31.24 4.09 16.29
N GLN A 29 30.66 2.90 16.11
CA GLN A 29 31.21 1.84 15.26
C GLN A 29 30.69 1.90 13.82
N LEU A 30 29.48 2.41 13.65
CA LEU A 30 28.94 2.77 12.35
C LEU A 30 29.75 3.94 11.74
N ALA A 31 30.26 4.85 12.58
CA ALA A 31 31.25 5.83 12.15
C ALA A 31 32.57 5.20 11.68
N HIS A 32 32.95 4.02 12.20
CA HIS A 32 34.16 3.29 11.77
C HIS A 32 33.99 2.61 10.41
N ILE A 33 32.82 2.02 10.11
CA ILE A 33 32.48 1.54 8.76
C ILE A 33 32.48 2.71 7.76
N LEU A 34 31.99 3.87 8.18
CA LEU A 34 31.88 5.05 7.33
C LEU A 34 33.17 5.87 7.20
N HIS A 35 34.17 5.69 8.08
CA HIS A 35 35.43 6.43 8.07
C HIS A 35 36.68 5.56 7.81
N GLY A 36 36.60 4.23 7.96
CA GLY A 36 37.74 3.30 7.87
C GLY A 36 38.04 2.71 6.48
N GLY A 37 37.63 3.37 5.38
CA GLY A 37 37.92 2.89 4.02
C GLY A 37 36.91 1.89 3.42
N HIS A 38 35.90 1.44 4.18
CA HIS A 38 34.84 0.56 3.67
C HIS A 38 33.86 1.24 2.70
N LEU A 39 33.90 2.57 2.56
CA LEU A 39 33.18 3.28 1.50
C LEU A 39 33.69 2.96 0.10
N ALA A 40 35.00 2.75 -0.06
CA ALA A 40 35.58 2.25 -1.32
C ALA A 40 35.17 0.80 -1.57
N TYR A 41 35.02 0.00 -0.51
CA TYR A 41 34.57 -1.39 -0.56
C TYR A 41 33.07 -1.50 -0.93
N LEU A 42 32.20 -0.67 -0.34
CA LEU A 42 30.78 -0.57 -0.72
C LEU A 42 30.63 -0.06 -2.17
N ASN A 43 31.47 0.87 -2.62
CA ASN A 43 31.51 1.32 -4.01
C ASN A 43 32.02 0.22 -4.98
N ALA A 44 33.00 -0.59 -4.58
CA ALA A 44 33.52 -1.70 -5.38
C ALA A 44 32.55 -2.89 -5.46
N LEU A 45 31.93 -3.25 -4.33
CA LEU A 45 30.87 -4.26 -4.23
C LEU A 45 29.71 -3.99 -5.19
N TRP A 46 29.35 -2.72 -5.38
CA TRP A 46 28.20 -2.33 -6.21
C TRP A 46 28.53 -2.25 -7.71
N ARG A 47 29.79 -1.98 -8.06
CA ARG A 47 30.23 -1.96 -9.46
C ARG A 47 30.39 -3.36 -10.05
N ASP A 48 30.79 -4.34 -9.23
CA ASP A 48 31.23 -5.66 -9.71
C ASP A 48 30.29 -6.81 -9.33
N GLY A 49 29.18 -6.56 -8.63
CA GLY A 49 28.18 -7.59 -8.30
C GLY A 49 28.68 -8.71 -7.36
N ALA A 50 29.78 -8.48 -6.64
CA ALA A 50 30.43 -9.50 -5.81
C ALA A 50 29.70 -9.76 -4.48
N PRO A 51 29.68 -11.00 -3.97
CA PRO A 51 29.10 -11.32 -2.66
C PRO A 51 29.91 -10.70 -1.51
N LEU A 52 29.19 -10.28 -0.46
CA LEU A 52 29.75 -9.60 0.71
C LEU A 52 30.59 -10.56 1.56
N MET A 53 31.91 -10.37 1.64
CA MET A 53 32.76 -11.05 2.65
C MET A 53 33.43 -10.01 3.55
N VAL A 54 32.92 -9.87 4.77
CA VAL A 54 33.53 -9.02 5.80
C VAL A 54 33.98 -9.89 6.97
N SER A 55 35.30 -10.13 7.03
CA SER A 55 36.07 -10.74 8.14
C SER A 55 35.59 -12.11 8.66
N GLY A 56 36.19 -13.19 8.17
CA GLY A 56 36.32 -14.47 8.90
C GLY A 56 35.06 -15.27 9.27
N ARG A 57 33.87 -14.67 9.23
CA ARG A 57 32.58 -15.36 9.11
C ARG A 57 31.78 -14.65 8.05
N HIS A 58 31.10 -15.44 7.23
CA HIS A 58 30.19 -14.93 6.22
C HIS A 58 29.19 -13.95 6.85
N TRP A 59 29.15 -12.71 6.35
CA TRP A 59 27.91 -11.96 6.43
C TRP A 59 26.85 -12.86 5.77
N PRO A 60 25.63 -13.01 6.33
CA PRO A 60 24.59 -13.67 5.56
C PRO A 60 24.51 -12.91 4.25
N SER A 61 24.85 -13.59 3.14
CA SER A 61 24.72 -13.03 1.79
C SER A 61 23.41 -12.25 1.76
N PRO A 62 23.35 -10.99 1.24
CA PRO A 62 22.12 -10.21 1.24
C PRO A 62 20.98 -11.14 0.83
N SER A 63 20.12 -11.43 1.81
CA SER A 63 19.17 -12.55 1.75
C SER A 63 18.10 -12.30 0.69
N VAL A 64 18.01 -11.05 0.24
CA VAL A 64 17.20 -10.61 -0.88
C VAL A 64 18.18 -10.10 -1.93
N PRO A 65 18.26 -10.73 -3.12
CA PRO A 65 18.95 -10.14 -4.27
C PRO A 65 18.48 -8.70 -4.42
N LEU A 66 19.35 -7.79 -4.88
CA LEU A 66 18.89 -6.50 -5.40
C LEU A 66 17.85 -6.83 -6.49
N THR A 67 16.57 -6.81 -6.14
CA THR A 67 15.48 -7.03 -7.08
C THR A 67 15.72 -6.06 -8.22
N ASP A 68 15.63 -6.53 -9.47
CA ASP A 68 15.74 -5.67 -10.64
C ASP A 68 14.79 -4.49 -10.42
N SER A 69 15.37 -3.34 -10.08
CA SER A 69 14.63 -2.15 -9.64
C SER A 69 13.76 -1.60 -10.77
N ARG A 70 14.01 -2.05 -12.00
CA ARG A 70 13.22 -1.76 -13.20
C ARG A 70 11.92 -2.56 -13.25
N ALA A 71 11.83 -3.68 -12.51
CA ALA A 71 10.66 -4.54 -12.42
C ALA A 71 9.70 -4.17 -11.27
N ILE A 72 9.98 -3.10 -10.51
CA ILE A 72 9.07 -2.63 -9.46
C ILE A 72 7.82 -2.03 -10.08
N ASP A 73 6.67 -2.50 -9.62
CA ASP A 73 5.34 -2.05 -9.98
C ASP A 73 4.43 -1.97 -8.73
N ASN A 74 3.13 -1.73 -8.91
CA ASN A 74 2.17 -1.69 -7.80
C ASN A 74 2.02 -3.05 -7.07
N GLY A 75 2.37 -4.16 -7.71
CA GLY A 75 2.39 -5.49 -7.12
C GLY A 75 3.67 -5.82 -6.34
N TYR A 76 4.69 -4.96 -6.38
CA TYR A 76 5.96 -5.19 -5.69
C TYR A 76 5.77 -5.42 -4.19
N ARG A 77 6.13 -6.62 -3.72
CA ARG A 77 6.03 -7.09 -2.33
C ARG A 77 7.20 -8.05 -2.00
N PRO A 78 8.41 -7.53 -1.75
CA PRO A 78 9.55 -8.37 -1.40
C PRO A 78 9.35 -9.06 -0.04
N ALA A 79 8.50 -8.51 0.85
CA ALA A 79 8.11 -9.15 2.11
C ALA A 79 7.39 -10.48 1.93
N ASN A 80 6.80 -10.73 0.75
CA ASN A 80 6.11 -11.98 0.43
C ASN A 80 7.03 -13.02 -0.21
N ALA A 81 8.30 -12.68 -0.50
CA ALA A 81 9.25 -13.65 -0.99
C ALA A 81 9.54 -14.71 0.10
N PRO A 82 9.69 -15.99 -0.27
CA PRO A 82 10.04 -17.05 0.67
C PRO A 82 11.27 -16.65 1.51
N GLY A 83 11.13 -16.69 2.84
CA GLY A 83 12.21 -16.35 3.78
C GLY A 83 12.45 -14.85 4.03
N ALA A 84 11.88 -13.94 3.24
CA ALA A 84 12.02 -12.50 3.47
C ALA A 84 11.19 -12.06 4.68
N GLY A 85 9.87 -12.34 4.65
CA GLY A 85 8.90 -12.07 5.72
C GLY A 85 8.78 -10.61 6.14
N PHE A 86 7.72 -10.29 6.87
CA PHE A 86 7.55 -8.97 7.48
C PHE A 86 8.55 -8.80 8.64
N GLU A 87 9.30 -7.70 8.62
CA GLU A 87 10.22 -7.25 9.67
C GLU A 87 11.23 -8.30 10.13
N ARG A 88 11.89 -8.98 9.19
CA ARG A 88 12.87 -10.03 9.52
C ARG A 88 14.31 -9.65 9.22
N GLN A 89 14.53 -8.63 8.39
CA GLN A 89 15.87 -8.33 7.88
C GLN A 89 16.59 -7.31 8.78
N PRO A 90 17.82 -7.59 9.25
CA PRO A 90 18.57 -6.63 10.07
C PRO A 90 19.13 -5.46 9.24
N LEU A 91 19.28 -5.65 7.93
CA LEU A 91 19.72 -4.64 6.98
C LEU A 91 18.99 -4.85 5.65
N VAL A 92 18.40 -3.80 5.11
CA VAL A 92 17.87 -3.76 3.74
C VAL A 92 18.59 -2.67 2.97
N VAL A 93 19.00 -2.99 1.75
CA VAL A 93 19.75 -2.10 0.87
C VAL A 93 18.91 -1.85 -0.37
N GLY A 94 18.57 -0.60 -0.65
CA GLY A 94 17.70 -0.22 -1.77
C GLY A 94 18.34 0.81 -2.68
N ASP A 95 18.15 0.66 -4.00
CA ASP A 95 18.60 1.61 -5.02
C ASP A 95 17.43 2.42 -5.56
N VAL A 96 17.06 3.52 -4.87
CA VAL A 96 15.92 4.37 -5.25
C VAL A 96 16.12 5.01 -6.63
N GLU A 97 17.36 5.33 -6.97
CA GLU A 97 17.71 5.94 -8.26
C GLU A 97 17.34 5.03 -9.43
N ALA A 98 17.56 3.74 -9.26
CA ALA A 98 17.26 2.73 -10.27
C ALA A 98 15.78 2.31 -10.31
N VAL A 99 14.95 2.79 -9.37
CA VAL A 99 13.49 2.62 -9.38
C VAL A 99 12.84 3.73 -10.21
N ARG A 100 11.88 3.36 -11.06
CA ARG A 100 11.03 4.31 -11.80
C ARG A 100 10.40 5.29 -10.83
N GLU A 101 10.42 6.59 -11.16
CA GLU A 101 10.01 7.66 -10.24
C GLU A 101 8.66 7.41 -9.56
N GLN A 102 7.66 6.98 -10.33
CA GLN A 102 6.31 6.68 -9.84
C GLN A 102 6.25 5.58 -8.77
N PHE A 103 7.21 4.65 -8.72
CA PHE A 103 7.19 3.51 -7.79
C PHE A 103 8.21 3.64 -6.65
N ARG A 104 8.93 4.76 -6.55
CA ARG A 104 9.94 4.97 -5.50
C ARG A 104 9.32 4.87 -4.11
N ASP A 105 8.14 5.45 -3.92
CA ASP A 105 7.46 5.46 -2.62
C ASP A 105 7.06 4.03 -2.21
N ILE A 106 6.55 3.25 -3.17
CA ILE A 106 6.24 1.82 -2.98
C ILE A 106 7.50 1.05 -2.60
N ALA A 107 8.59 1.18 -3.36
CA ALA A 107 9.82 0.45 -3.09
C ALA A 107 10.36 0.74 -1.69
N VAL A 108 10.43 2.02 -1.33
CA VAL A 108 10.88 2.48 -0.02
C VAL A 108 10.00 1.94 1.11
N GLN A 109 8.68 1.97 0.96
CA GLN A 109 7.74 1.41 1.93
C GLN A 109 7.99 -0.10 2.12
N GLU A 110 8.10 -0.86 1.03
CA GLU A 110 8.33 -2.30 1.12
C GLU A 110 9.66 -2.64 1.79
N TRP A 111 10.72 -1.91 1.45
CA TRP A 111 12.03 -2.07 2.08
C TRP A 111 11.98 -1.76 3.58
N TRP A 112 11.18 -0.77 3.98
CA TRP A 112 10.95 -0.47 5.39
C TRP A 112 10.18 -1.59 6.13
N HIS A 113 9.21 -2.21 5.46
CA HIS A 113 8.46 -3.33 6.02
C HIS A 113 9.29 -4.61 6.16
N LEU A 114 10.34 -4.78 5.35
CA LEU A 114 11.28 -5.90 5.50
C LEU A 114 12.19 -5.76 6.73
N VAL A 115 12.54 -4.54 7.11
CA VAL A 115 13.51 -4.31 8.19
C VAL A 115 12.91 -4.64 9.56
N ALA A 116 13.64 -5.44 10.32
CA ALA A 116 13.33 -5.78 11.70
C ALA A 116 13.54 -4.56 12.62
N PRO A 117 12.83 -4.47 13.76
CA PRO A 117 13.13 -3.49 14.80
C PRO A 117 14.61 -3.54 15.22
N GLY A 118 15.24 -2.37 15.34
CA GLY A 118 16.68 -2.21 15.57
C GLY A 118 17.55 -2.32 14.32
N GLY A 119 17.01 -2.84 13.21
CA GLY A 119 17.69 -2.97 11.93
C GLY A 119 17.77 -1.66 11.14
N TYR A 120 18.39 -1.73 9.96
CA TYR A 120 18.69 -0.56 9.14
C TYR A 120 18.17 -0.68 7.71
N VAL A 121 17.73 0.44 7.13
CA VAL A 121 17.57 0.60 5.69
C VAL A 121 18.70 1.51 5.19
N LEU A 122 19.42 1.08 4.16
CA LEU A 122 20.40 1.89 3.44
C LEU A 122 19.89 2.14 2.02
N LEU A 123 19.58 3.40 1.70
CA LEU A 123 19.09 3.79 0.39
C LEU A 123 20.14 4.55 -0.40
N ARG A 124 20.34 4.16 -1.67
CA ARG A 124 21.03 5.01 -2.64
C ARG A 124 20.03 5.95 -3.29
N LEU A 125 20.28 7.24 -3.14
CA LEU A 125 19.49 8.30 -3.75
C LEU A 125 20.25 8.85 -4.96
N ALA A 126 19.47 9.28 -5.96
CA ALA A 126 20.02 9.88 -7.15
C ALA A 126 20.83 11.13 -6.78
N GLY A 127 21.98 11.26 -7.42
CA GLY A 127 22.80 12.44 -7.28
C GLY A 127 22.06 13.72 -7.64
N ARG A 128 22.37 14.83 -6.94
CA ARG A 128 22.05 16.15 -7.50
C ARG A 128 22.82 16.28 -8.81
N SER A 129 22.15 16.09 -9.95
CA SER A 129 22.64 16.64 -11.20
C SER A 129 22.80 18.15 -10.98
N GLY A 130 23.94 18.70 -11.39
CA GLY A 130 24.43 20.01 -10.97
C GLY A 130 23.40 21.15 -11.01
N PHE A 131 23.61 22.14 -10.12
CA PHE A 131 22.95 23.46 -10.08
C PHE A 131 21.54 23.53 -10.70
N GLY A 132 20.52 23.15 -9.93
CA GLY A 132 19.12 23.48 -10.21
C GLY A 132 18.13 22.31 -10.21
N GLY A 133 18.60 21.07 -10.29
CA GLY A 133 17.75 19.88 -10.18
C GLY A 133 17.26 19.66 -8.74
N ARG A 134 15.94 19.70 -8.51
CA ARG A 134 15.34 19.33 -7.21
C ARG A 134 15.77 17.91 -6.86
N ALA A 135 16.58 17.77 -5.80
CA ALA A 135 16.90 16.46 -5.19
C ALA A 135 15.60 15.69 -4.94
N VAL A 136 15.59 14.38 -5.22
CA VAL A 136 14.43 13.47 -5.18
C VAL A 136 13.62 13.64 -3.88
N PRO A 137 12.59 14.50 -3.82
CA PRO A 137 11.87 14.76 -2.58
C PRO A 137 11.02 13.55 -2.19
N SER A 138 10.72 12.67 -3.15
CA SER A 138 9.78 11.58 -2.98
C SER A 138 10.29 10.50 -2.02
N ALA A 139 11.57 10.12 -2.06
CA ALA A 139 12.08 9.05 -1.19
C ALA A 139 12.25 9.49 0.27
N GLU A 140 12.74 10.71 0.50
CA GLU A 140 12.80 11.29 1.83
C GLU A 140 11.41 11.53 2.39
N ARG A 141 10.50 12.03 1.56
CA ARG A 141 9.09 12.17 1.92
C ARG A 141 8.49 10.80 2.23
N ALA A 142 8.66 9.81 1.37
CA ALA A 142 8.15 8.45 1.59
C ALA A 142 8.66 7.86 2.90
N LEU A 143 9.94 8.09 3.25
CA LEU A 143 10.49 7.66 4.53
C LEU A 143 9.93 8.43 5.71
N GLN A 144 9.93 9.77 5.67
CA GLN A 144 9.35 10.60 6.72
C GLN A 144 7.88 10.24 6.97
N LEU A 145 7.18 9.96 5.89
CA LEU A 145 5.78 9.62 5.90
C LEU A 145 5.57 8.17 6.40
N CYS A 146 6.32 7.16 5.95
CA CYS A 146 6.23 5.77 6.42
C CYS A 146 6.79 5.55 7.83
N ALA A 147 7.57 6.50 8.34
CA ALA A 147 8.30 6.34 9.59
C ALA A 147 7.43 6.43 10.84
N HIS A 148 6.30 7.16 10.86
CA HIS A 148 5.35 7.27 12.00
C HIS A 148 5.95 7.30 13.43
N GLY A 149 7.10 7.95 13.64
CA GLY A 149 7.77 7.96 14.97
C GLY A 149 8.53 6.67 15.32
N VAL A 150 8.69 5.77 14.36
CA VAL A 150 9.40 4.49 14.42
C VAL A 150 10.84 4.62 13.87
N VAL A 151 11.29 5.82 13.54
CA VAL A 151 12.69 6.09 13.15
C VAL A 151 13.44 6.63 14.35
N ARG A 152 14.52 5.93 14.75
CA ARG A 152 15.41 6.38 15.82
C ARG A 152 16.50 7.33 15.30
N PHE A 153 17.03 7.02 14.13
CA PHE A 153 18.24 7.64 13.61
C PHE A 153 18.23 7.64 12.10
N TRP A 154 18.75 8.71 11.51
CA TRP A 154 19.14 8.71 10.11
C TRP A 154 20.44 9.49 9.90
N LYS A 155 21.25 9.04 8.94
CA LYS A 155 22.49 9.69 8.53
C LYS A 155 22.56 9.77 7.02
N ARG A 156 22.95 10.94 6.54
CA ARG A 156 23.21 11.19 5.13
C ARG A 156 24.71 11.16 4.84
N LEU A 157 25.09 10.52 3.75
CA LEU A 157 26.46 10.37 3.31
C LEU A 157 26.55 10.76 1.83
N TYR A 158 27.47 11.64 1.50
CA TYR A 158 27.67 12.10 0.13
C TYR A 158 28.84 11.33 -0.50
N LEU A 159 28.59 10.64 -1.61
CA LEU A 159 29.57 9.82 -2.33
C LEU A 159 29.79 10.36 -3.74
N GLY A 160 30.62 11.40 -3.85
CA GLY A 160 30.89 12.06 -5.12
C GLY A 160 29.62 12.65 -5.71
N ARG A 161 29.09 12.02 -6.77
CA ARG A 161 27.82 12.42 -7.38
C ARG A 161 26.60 11.82 -6.69
N GLY A 162 26.70 10.70 -5.98
CA GLY A 162 25.56 10.03 -5.35
C GLY A 162 25.36 10.39 -3.87
N GLU A 163 24.23 9.99 -3.32
CA GLU A 163 23.92 10.14 -1.90
C GLU A 163 23.44 8.81 -1.32
N LEU A 164 23.90 8.49 -0.10
CA LEU A 164 23.38 7.38 0.69
C LEU A 164 22.63 7.91 1.90
N LEU A 165 21.46 7.34 2.15
CA LEU A 165 20.63 7.59 3.31
C LEU A 165 20.54 6.31 4.14
N LEU A 166 21.12 6.31 5.34
CA LEU A 166 21.02 5.23 6.30
C LEU A 166 19.97 5.58 7.35
N ILE A 167 19.07 4.66 7.65
CA ILE A 167 17.97 4.86 8.60
C ILE A 167 17.87 3.64 9.51
N GLN A 168 17.72 3.87 10.81
CA GLN A 168 17.46 2.80 11.77
C GLN A 168 15.99 2.74 12.15
N LYS A 169 15.42 1.54 12.07
CA LYS A 169 14.08 1.24 12.56
C LYS A 169 14.10 1.02 14.06
N GLN A 170 13.24 1.71 14.78
CA GLN A 170 13.19 1.68 16.24
C GLN A 170 12.30 0.56 16.77
N ALA A 171 11.14 0.38 16.17
CA ALA A 171 10.11 -0.54 16.64
C ALA A 171 9.37 -1.21 15.46
N SER A 172 8.51 -2.16 15.77
CA SER A 172 7.60 -2.77 14.80
C SER A 172 6.45 -1.84 14.48
N VAL A 173 5.92 -1.96 13.25
CA VAL A 173 4.61 -1.39 12.93
C VAL A 173 3.53 -2.39 13.34
N GLU A 174 2.61 -1.98 14.21
CA GLU A 174 1.48 -2.81 14.60
C GLU A 174 0.45 -2.86 13.47
N LEU A 175 0.33 -4.01 12.80
CA LEU A 175 -0.58 -4.20 11.66
C LEU A 175 -1.67 -5.26 11.95
N GLY A 176 -1.76 -5.75 13.17
CA GLY A 176 -2.65 -6.85 13.54
C GLY A 176 -2.25 -8.19 12.93
N ARG A 177 -3.18 -9.15 12.94
CA ARG A 177 -2.99 -10.52 12.43
C ARG A 177 -3.74 -10.74 11.12
N ALA A 178 -3.20 -11.54 10.21
CA ALA A 178 -3.80 -11.76 8.89
C ALA A 178 -5.15 -12.49 8.97
N GLU A 179 -5.39 -13.22 10.05
CA GLU A 179 -6.55 -14.08 10.29
C GLU A 179 -7.68 -13.39 11.05
N GLU A 180 -7.52 -12.09 11.33
CA GLU A 180 -8.43 -11.28 12.16
C GLU A 180 -9.03 -10.12 11.36
N TRP A 181 -10.36 -10.13 11.14
CA TRP A 181 -11.04 -9.17 10.27
C TRP A 181 -12.37 -8.64 10.84
N SER A 182 -12.59 -7.34 10.77
CA SER A 182 -13.91 -6.73 11.00
C SER A 182 -14.49 -6.29 9.65
N PHE A 183 -15.63 -6.88 9.29
CA PHE A 183 -16.35 -6.53 8.08
C PHE A 183 -17.42 -5.50 8.38
N GLY A 184 -17.38 -4.35 7.71
CA GLY A 184 -18.44 -3.35 7.76
C GLY A 184 -19.35 -3.45 6.56
N ILE A 185 -20.66 -3.52 6.76
CA ILE A 185 -21.63 -3.37 5.68
C ILE A 185 -22.46 -2.12 5.97
N ILE A 186 -22.46 -1.17 5.06
CA ILE A 186 -23.36 -0.01 5.12
C ILE A 186 -24.57 -0.26 4.22
N SER A 187 -25.77 -0.04 4.75
CA SER A 187 -27.02 -0.25 4.02
C SER A 187 -28.10 0.77 4.42
N ASN A 188 -29.11 0.89 3.57
CA ASN A 188 -30.37 1.57 3.88
C ASN A 188 -31.53 0.56 4.09
N GLY A 189 -31.22 -0.74 4.13
CA GLY A 189 -32.18 -1.82 4.34
C GLY A 189 -33.11 -2.13 3.17
N GLN A 190 -33.01 -1.41 2.04
CA GLN A 190 -33.93 -1.58 0.91
C GLN A 190 -33.64 -2.82 0.05
N ARG A 191 -32.43 -3.40 0.18
CA ARG A 191 -31.94 -4.49 -0.68
C ARG A 191 -31.59 -5.73 0.13
N ALA A 192 -32.56 -6.23 0.88
CA ALA A 192 -32.38 -7.37 1.78
C ALA A 192 -31.70 -8.57 1.10
N GLY A 193 -32.09 -8.91 -0.13
CA GLY A 193 -31.45 -10.01 -0.87
C GLY A 193 -29.95 -9.82 -1.10
N TRP A 194 -29.53 -8.62 -1.53
CA TRP A 194 -28.10 -8.33 -1.76
C TRP A 194 -27.31 -8.33 -0.46
N LEU A 195 -27.91 -7.78 0.60
CA LEU A 195 -27.34 -7.79 1.93
C LEU A 195 -27.11 -9.24 2.44
N GLN A 196 -28.08 -10.13 2.25
CA GLN A 196 -27.94 -11.54 2.64
C GLN A 196 -26.83 -12.22 1.83
N GLU A 197 -26.73 -11.96 0.53
CA GLU A 197 -25.63 -12.48 -0.30
C GLU A 197 -24.26 -11.97 0.16
N ALA A 198 -24.15 -10.69 0.54
CA ALA A 198 -22.91 -10.11 1.05
C ALA A 198 -22.47 -10.75 2.37
N ILE A 199 -23.42 -10.94 3.30
CA ILE A 199 -23.17 -11.62 4.59
C ILE A 199 -22.77 -13.08 4.36
N ALA A 200 -23.48 -13.80 3.48
CA ALA A 200 -23.15 -15.18 3.14
C ALA A 200 -21.75 -15.30 2.56
N ALA A 201 -21.38 -14.42 1.61
CA ALA A 201 -20.06 -14.43 0.99
C ALA A 201 -18.91 -14.17 1.96
N ILE A 202 -19.13 -13.38 3.03
CA ILE A 202 -18.14 -13.20 4.11
C ILE A 202 -18.00 -14.48 4.93
N ARG A 203 -19.12 -15.12 5.30
CA ARG A 203 -19.11 -16.37 6.08
C ARG A 203 -18.45 -17.53 5.33
N GLU A 204 -18.69 -17.60 4.02
CA GLU A 204 -18.11 -18.59 3.11
C GLU A 204 -16.58 -18.52 3.04
N GLN A 205 -15.96 -17.39 3.38
CA GLN A 205 -14.49 -17.26 3.39
C GLN A 205 -13.81 -18.15 4.44
N GLY A 206 -14.54 -18.63 5.46
CA GLY A 206 -13.97 -19.48 6.51
C GLY A 206 -12.88 -18.79 7.35
N ILE A 207 -12.95 -17.47 7.50
CA ILE A 207 -11.95 -16.70 8.27
C ILE A 207 -12.00 -17.14 9.74
N PRO A 208 -10.86 -17.46 10.39
CA PRO A 208 -10.88 -17.99 11.76
C PRO A 208 -11.45 -17.04 12.79
N ARG A 209 -11.18 -15.73 12.65
CA ARG A 209 -11.60 -14.69 13.58
C ARG A 209 -12.14 -13.51 12.81
N TYR A 210 -13.46 -13.42 12.74
CA TYR A 210 -14.10 -12.27 12.14
C TYR A 210 -15.35 -11.82 12.90
N GLU A 211 -15.81 -10.63 12.56
CA GLU A 211 -17.13 -10.13 12.90
C GLU A 211 -17.69 -9.37 11.69
N ILE A 212 -19.00 -9.18 11.69
CA ILE A 212 -19.75 -8.39 10.72
C ILE A 212 -20.48 -7.29 11.50
N ILE A 213 -20.26 -6.05 11.10
CA ILE A 213 -20.88 -4.84 11.65
C ILE A 213 -21.74 -4.25 10.55
N LEU A 214 -23.05 -4.26 10.77
CA LEU A 214 -24.02 -3.73 9.83
C LEU A 214 -24.53 -2.38 10.32
N VAL A 215 -24.47 -1.35 9.48
CA VAL A 215 -24.88 0.02 9.83
C VAL A 215 -26.02 0.48 8.94
N GLY A 216 -27.16 0.80 9.54
CA GLY A 216 -28.38 1.23 8.83
C GLY A 216 -29.64 1.13 9.68
N PRO A 217 -30.84 1.26 9.08
CA PRO A 217 -32.13 1.24 9.80
C PRO A 217 -32.44 -0.13 10.42
N ARG A 218 -32.37 -0.26 11.76
CA ARG A 218 -32.51 -1.53 12.50
C ARG A 218 -33.76 -2.33 12.14
N ASP A 219 -34.88 -1.66 11.88
CA ASP A 219 -36.17 -2.27 11.51
C ASP A 219 -36.15 -3.00 10.15
N ARG A 220 -35.12 -2.76 9.33
CA ARG A 220 -34.98 -3.34 7.98
C ARG A 220 -33.76 -4.23 7.81
N LEU A 221 -33.00 -4.43 8.89
CA LEU A 221 -31.78 -5.20 8.88
C LEU A 221 -31.99 -6.56 9.55
N PRO A 222 -31.22 -7.59 9.18
CA PRO A 222 -31.26 -8.88 9.85
C PRO A 222 -31.02 -8.73 11.36
N ALA A 223 -31.58 -9.67 12.12
CA ALA A 223 -31.31 -9.79 13.54
C ALA A 223 -29.82 -10.06 13.80
N GLU A 224 -29.35 -9.63 14.96
CA GLU A 224 -28.00 -9.90 15.41
C GLU A 224 -27.74 -11.40 15.60
N GLY A 225 -26.48 -11.77 15.47
CA GLY A 225 -26.02 -13.14 15.63
C GLY A 225 -24.66 -13.18 16.32
N LYS A 226 -24.11 -14.38 16.48
CA LYS A 226 -22.80 -14.58 17.12
C LYS A 226 -21.67 -13.80 16.43
N ASP A 227 -21.76 -13.68 15.11
CA ASP A 227 -20.79 -13.03 14.23
C ASP A 227 -21.29 -11.67 13.70
N LEU A 228 -22.53 -11.28 13.96
CA LEU A 228 -23.19 -10.12 13.35
C LEU A 228 -23.75 -9.17 14.42
N ARG A 229 -23.32 -7.91 14.38
CA ARG A 229 -23.86 -6.83 15.19
C ARG A 229 -24.47 -5.75 14.31
N VAL A 230 -25.57 -5.15 14.76
CA VAL A 230 -26.25 -4.08 14.02
C VAL A 230 -26.17 -2.77 14.79
N ILE A 231 -25.64 -1.74 14.14
CA ILE A 231 -25.66 -0.36 14.62
C ILE A 231 -26.81 0.35 13.93
N ASP A 232 -27.83 0.71 14.71
CA ASP A 232 -28.97 1.48 14.20
C ASP A 232 -28.51 2.89 13.80
N PHE A 233 -28.72 3.25 12.54
CA PHE A 233 -28.36 4.56 12.03
C PHE A 233 -29.21 4.95 10.83
N THR A 234 -29.97 6.04 11.00
CA THR A 234 -30.90 6.59 10.00
C THR A 234 -30.71 8.08 9.74
N GLN A 235 -29.70 8.71 10.38
CA GLN A 235 -29.46 10.14 10.26
C GLN A 235 -29.00 10.50 8.85
N HIS A 236 -29.64 11.51 8.26
CA HIS A 236 -29.35 12.00 6.90
C HIS A 236 -29.34 10.89 5.82
N ASP A 237 -30.22 9.90 5.94
CA ASP A 237 -30.38 8.84 4.93
C ASP A 237 -30.86 9.38 3.58
N ASP A 238 -31.54 10.53 3.57
CA ASP A 238 -31.95 11.27 2.36
C ASP A 238 -30.76 11.72 1.50
N ARG A 239 -29.62 12.01 2.15
CA ARG A 239 -28.36 12.39 1.49
C ARG A 239 -27.36 11.23 1.40
N GLY A 240 -27.64 10.11 2.07
CA GLY A 240 -26.73 8.98 2.16
C GLY A 240 -25.44 9.35 2.90
N TRP A 241 -25.52 9.48 4.23
CA TRP A 241 -24.38 9.82 5.09
C TRP A 241 -23.38 8.66 5.26
N ILE A 242 -22.81 8.21 4.15
CA ILE A 242 -21.98 7.02 4.06
C ILE A 242 -20.65 7.17 4.80
N SER A 243 -20.12 8.39 4.89
CA SER A 243 -18.91 8.73 5.66
C SER A 243 -19.10 8.40 7.14
N ARG A 244 -20.19 8.88 7.77
CA ARG A 244 -20.52 8.56 9.15
C ARG A 244 -20.76 7.07 9.36
N LYS A 245 -21.50 6.41 8.45
CA LYS A 245 -21.74 4.95 8.54
C LYS A 245 -20.44 4.14 8.51
N LYS A 246 -19.50 4.49 7.63
CA LYS A 246 -18.18 3.83 7.54
C LYS A 246 -17.31 4.13 8.77
N ASN A 247 -17.35 5.36 9.31
CA ASN A 247 -16.66 5.70 10.56
C ASN A 247 -17.21 4.90 11.75
N LEU A 248 -18.53 4.75 11.87
CA LEU A 248 -19.16 3.92 12.90
C LEU A 248 -18.66 2.48 12.86
N VAL A 249 -18.46 1.89 11.68
CA VAL A 249 -17.84 0.57 11.56
C VAL A 249 -16.44 0.58 12.20
N ALA A 250 -15.58 1.52 11.81
CA ALA A 250 -14.20 1.57 12.32
C ALA A 250 -14.14 1.79 13.84
N GLU A 251 -15.00 2.67 14.37
CA GLU A 251 -15.15 2.93 15.81
C GLU A 251 -15.48 1.64 16.57
N HIS A 252 -16.41 0.84 16.06
CA HIS A 252 -16.93 -0.35 16.75
C HIS A 252 -16.17 -1.64 16.42
N ALA A 253 -15.33 -1.64 15.39
CA ALA A 253 -14.51 -2.79 15.02
C ALA A 253 -13.61 -3.27 16.16
N ARG A 254 -13.52 -4.58 16.32
CA ARG A 254 -12.65 -5.28 17.26
C ARG A 254 -11.27 -5.53 16.67
N TYR A 255 -11.19 -5.83 15.38
CA TYR A 255 -9.96 -6.26 14.73
C TYR A 255 -9.30 -5.12 13.96
N GLU A 256 -8.00 -5.27 13.75
CA GLU A 256 -7.19 -4.24 13.09
C GLU A 256 -7.41 -4.21 11.58
N ASN A 257 -7.74 -5.34 10.93
CA ASN A 257 -8.06 -5.35 9.51
C ASN A 257 -9.54 -5.02 9.31
N LEU A 258 -9.82 -3.90 8.66
CA LEU A 258 -11.16 -3.52 8.25
C LEU A 258 -11.38 -3.86 6.78
N ALA A 259 -12.56 -4.40 6.47
CA ALA A 259 -13.10 -4.44 5.12
C ALA A 259 -14.52 -3.85 5.14
N ILE A 260 -14.67 -2.62 4.67
CA ILE A 260 -15.93 -1.87 4.70
C ILE A 260 -16.50 -1.79 3.30
N LEU A 261 -17.69 -2.37 3.11
CA LEU A 261 -18.34 -2.50 1.82
C LEU A 261 -19.78 -1.95 1.83
N HIS A 262 -20.26 -1.61 0.65
CA HIS A 262 -21.69 -1.40 0.41
C HIS A 262 -22.42 -2.75 0.33
N ASP A 263 -23.71 -2.77 0.66
CA ASP A 263 -24.59 -3.95 0.58
C ASP A 263 -24.74 -4.60 -0.81
N ARG A 264 -24.25 -3.94 -1.86
CA ARG A 264 -24.22 -4.43 -3.25
C ARG A 264 -22.94 -5.18 -3.62
N ILE A 265 -21.98 -5.25 -2.69
CA ILE A 265 -20.69 -5.93 -2.91
C ILE A 265 -20.76 -7.33 -2.33
N ARG A 266 -20.29 -8.29 -3.12
CA ARG A 266 -20.10 -9.67 -2.75
C ARG A 266 -18.63 -10.03 -2.90
N LEU A 267 -18.00 -10.60 -1.88
CA LEU A 267 -16.61 -11.06 -1.97
C LEU A 267 -16.51 -12.25 -2.93
N ASP A 268 -15.38 -12.36 -3.63
CA ASP A 268 -15.06 -13.53 -4.43
C ASP A 268 -14.76 -14.73 -3.50
N PRO A 269 -15.06 -16.00 -3.89
CA PRO A 269 -14.78 -17.16 -3.06
C PRO A 269 -13.32 -17.27 -2.58
N ASP A 270 -12.37 -16.81 -3.40
CA ASP A 270 -10.93 -16.87 -3.08
C ASP A 270 -10.41 -15.59 -2.41
N TRP A 271 -11.28 -14.66 -2.00
CA TRP A 271 -10.87 -13.37 -1.46
C TRP A 271 -9.92 -13.52 -0.26
N TYR A 272 -10.24 -14.37 0.72
CA TYR A 272 -9.41 -14.52 1.91
C TYR A 272 -8.08 -15.23 1.61
N THR A 273 -8.08 -16.24 0.75
CA THR A 273 -6.84 -16.86 0.25
C THR A 273 -5.95 -15.83 -0.43
N GLY A 274 -6.54 -14.95 -1.25
CA GLY A 274 -5.85 -13.83 -1.88
C GLY A 274 -5.31 -12.81 -0.89
N MET A 275 -6.01 -12.56 0.22
CA MET A 275 -5.52 -11.71 1.32
C MET A 275 -4.35 -12.33 2.06
N LEU A 276 -4.40 -13.64 2.34
CA LEU A 276 -3.28 -14.36 2.97
C LEU A 276 -2.04 -14.35 2.07
N ALA A 277 -2.22 -14.57 0.77
CA ALA A 277 -1.12 -14.52 -0.21
C ALA A 277 -0.53 -13.11 -0.36
N TYR A 278 -1.37 -12.08 -0.26
CA TYR A 278 -0.92 -10.68 -0.28
C TYR A 278 -0.15 -10.28 0.99
N GLY A 279 -0.47 -10.91 2.12
CA GLY A 279 0.12 -10.59 3.40
C GLY A 279 -0.56 -9.40 4.10
N ASN A 280 -0.17 -9.17 5.35
CA ASN A 280 -0.86 -8.21 6.22
C ASN A 280 -0.24 -6.79 6.22
N ALA A 281 0.75 -6.55 5.35
CA ALA A 281 1.55 -5.33 5.29
C ALA A 281 0.91 -4.23 4.42
N PHE A 282 -0.22 -3.69 4.86
CA PHE A 282 -0.95 -2.61 4.16
C PHE A 282 -1.52 -1.58 5.13
N TRP A 283 -1.89 -0.42 4.61
CA TRP A 283 -2.60 0.61 5.39
C TRP A 283 -3.95 0.97 4.77
N LEU A 284 -3.98 1.16 3.45
CA LEU A 284 -5.18 1.32 2.64
C LEU A 284 -5.04 0.42 1.40
N LEU A 285 -6.05 -0.39 1.16
CA LEU A 285 -6.01 -1.44 0.17
C LEU A 285 -7.35 -1.52 -0.57
N GLY A 286 -7.26 -1.61 -1.89
CA GLY A 286 -8.37 -2.02 -2.75
C GLY A 286 -8.15 -3.44 -3.28
N VAL A 287 -9.19 -3.99 -3.89
CA VAL A 287 -9.12 -5.18 -4.76
C VAL A 287 -9.82 -4.87 -6.07
N PRO A 288 -9.51 -5.60 -7.15
CA PRO A 288 -10.35 -5.64 -8.34
C PRO A 288 -11.83 -5.84 -7.99
N ILE A 289 -12.69 -4.95 -8.49
CA ILE A 289 -14.15 -5.07 -8.36
C ILE A 289 -14.74 -5.26 -9.75
N ARG A 290 -15.39 -6.39 -9.96
CA ARG A 290 -16.02 -6.78 -11.22
C ARG A 290 -17.52 -6.53 -11.15
N SER A 291 -18.13 -6.10 -12.25
CA SER A 291 -19.59 -6.07 -12.37
C SER A 291 -20.11 -7.46 -12.75
N GLN A 292 -21.26 -7.86 -12.20
CA GLN A 292 -21.88 -9.14 -12.59
C GLN A 292 -22.40 -9.13 -14.04
N ALA A 293 -22.88 -7.99 -14.54
CA ALA A 293 -23.37 -7.86 -15.90
C ALA A 293 -23.27 -6.40 -16.41
N PRO A 294 -22.49 -6.10 -17.47
CA PRO A 294 -21.51 -6.98 -18.12
C PRO A 294 -20.36 -7.33 -17.17
N GLN A 295 -19.71 -8.49 -17.37
CA GLN A 295 -18.46 -8.84 -16.70
C GLN A 295 -17.36 -7.88 -17.12
N ALA A 296 -17.29 -6.76 -16.42
CA ALA A 296 -16.38 -5.67 -16.71
C ALA A 296 -15.76 -5.16 -15.42
N ARG A 297 -14.57 -4.60 -15.56
CA ARG A 297 -13.91 -3.88 -14.50
C ARG A 297 -14.74 -2.66 -14.11
N THR A 298 -14.94 -2.47 -12.81
CA THR A 298 -15.60 -1.28 -12.29
C THR A 298 -14.58 -0.21 -11.90
N VAL A 299 -15.04 0.88 -11.29
CA VAL A 299 -14.21 1.97 -10.79
C VAL A 299 -13.52 1.50 -9.51
N ASP A 300 -12.47 0.68 -9.61
CA ASP A 300 -11.79 0.05 -8.47
C ASP A 300 -10.41 0.63 -8.16
N TRP A 301 -9.62 0.88 -9.21
CA TRP A 301 -8.26 1.39 -9.15
C TRP A 301 -8.09 2.54 -10.14
N VAL A 302 -8.21 3.75 -9.61
CA VAL A 302 -8.43 4.96 -10.41
C VAL A 302 -7.59 6.13 -9.96
N ARG A 303 -7.20 6.96 -10.90
CA ARG A 303 -6.53 8.24 -10.68
C ARG A 303 -7.53 9.38 -10.81
N PHE A 304 -7.44 10.35 -9.89
CA PHE A 304 -8.17 11.62 -9.99
C PHE A 304 -7.29 12.79 -9.50
N ASP A 305 -6.85 13.64 -10.43
CA ASP A 305 -5.91 14.73 -10.13
C ASP A 305 -6.60 16.01 -9.60
N GLY A 306 -7.91 16.16 -9.80
CA GLY A 306 -8.71 17.31 -9.35
C GLY A 306 -8.27 18.68 -9.92
N ARG A 307 -7.32 18.72 -10.86
CA ARG A 307 -6.72 19.97 -11.36
C ARG A 307 -7.56 20.65 -12.45
N ARG A 308 -8.63 20.02 -12.93
CA ARG A 308 -9.45 20.52 -14.05
C ARG A 308 -10.87 20.93 -13.65
N GLY A 309 -11.09 21.17 -12.36
CA GLY A 309 -12.30 21.78 -11.83
C GLY A 309 -13.42 20.77 -11.57
N LEU A 310 -14.26 21.10 -10.57
CA LEU A 310 -15.32 20.30 -9.94
C LEU A 310 -16.40 19.70 -10.87
N ARG A 311 -16.30 19.81 -12.20
CA ARG A 311 -17.44 19.59 -13.08
C ARG A 311 -17.57 18.23 -13.74
N ARG A 312 -16.60 17.31 -13.75
CA ARG A 312 -16.82 16.01 -14.45
C ARG A 312 -16.05 14.83 -13.86
N LEU A 313 -16.80 13.77 -13.51
CA LEU A 313 -16.38 12.36 -13.48
C LEU A 313 -15.70 11.86 -14.79
N ALA A 314 -15.57 12.73 -15.80
CA ALA A 314 -14.79 12.52 -17.02
C ALA A 314 -13.27 12.52 -16.82
N GLU A 315 -12.80 12.87 -15.63
CA GLU A 315 -11.38 12.98 -15.29
C GLU A 315 -10.87 11.79 -14.46
N ILE A 316 -11.75 10.82 -14.19
CA ILE A 316 -11.39 9.56 -13.56
C ILE A 316 -10.77 8.65 -14.62
N GLU A 317 -9.50 8.33 -14.44
CA GLU A 317 -8.76 7.40 -15.29
C GLU A 317 -8.59 6.05 -14.59
N LEU A 318 -8.99 4.96 -15.26
CA LEU A 318 -8.67 3.61 -14.81
C LEU A 318 -7.18 3.35 -15.04
N LEU A 319 -6.44 3.11 -13.96
CA LEU A 319 -5.04 2.72 -14.03
C LEU A 319 -4.92 1.23 -14.36
N ASP A 320 -3.86 0.81 -15.06
CA ASP A 320 -3.50 -0.61 -15.08
C ASP A 320 -3.20 -1.06 -13.63
N TYR A 321 -3.47 -2.31 -13.29
CA TYR A 321 -3.27 -2.80 -11.92
C TYR A 321 -1.80 -2.84 -11.50
N ALA A 322 -0.89 -2.96 -12.47
CA ALA A 322 0.54 -2.82 -12.24
C ALA A 322 0.97 -1.36 -12.05
N ASP A 323 0.14 -0.40 -12.44
CA ASP A 323 0.46 1.02 -12.38
C ASP A 323 0.07 1.67 -11.03
N TRP A 324 0.70 2.79 -10.72
CA TRP A 324 0.44 3.57 -9.51
C TRP A 324 0.68 5.06 -9.76
N ASP A 325 -0.15 5.91 -9.18
CA ASP A 325 -0.06 7.36 -9.30
C ASP A 325 -0.28 8.04 -7.94
N PRO A 326 0.42 9.14 -7.60
CA PRO A 326 0.18 9.89 -6.36
C PRO A 326 -1.24 10.46 -6.20
N CYS A 327 -2.04 10.47 -7.27
CA CYS A 327 -3.44 10.87 -7.26
C CYS A 327 -4.39 9.66 -7.35
N VAL A 328 -3.91 8.45 -7.07
CA VAL A 328 -4.75 7.25 -6.98
C VAL A 328 -5.68 7.35 -5.77
N PHE A 329 -6.90 6.82 -5.91
CA PHE A 329 -7.81 6.59 -4.79
C PHE A 329 -8.46 5.22 -4.88
N ILE A 330 -8.79 4.65 -3.72
CA ILE A 330 -9.59 3.43 -3.64
C ILE A 330 -11.05 3.82 -3.65
N ASN A 331 -11.85 3.20 -4.51
CA ASN A 331 -13.26 3.49 -4.56
C ASN A 331 -13.99 3.09 -3.29
N GLY A 332 -14.96 3.92 -2.89
CA GLY A 332 -15.74 3.76 -1.68
C GLY A 332 -16.62 2.50 -1.61
N ALA A 333 -16.78 1.75 -2.70
CA ALA A 333 -17.62 0.55 -2.73
C ALA A 333 -17.11 -0.58 -1.83
N LEU A 334 -15.78 -0.78 -1.79
CA LEU A 334 -15.09 -1.70 -0.90
C LEU A 334 -13.73 -1.07 -0.53
N LEU A 335 -13.63 -0.61 0.71
CA LEU A 335 -12.43 -0.03 1.29
C LEU A 335 -11.86 -0.98 2.33
N MET A 336 -10.58 -1.31 2.22
CA MET A 336 -9.88 -2.04 3.27
C MET A 336 -8.79 -1.19 3.86
N ALA A 337 -8.69 -1.15 5.18
CA ALA A 337 -7.66 -0.37 5.85
C ALA A 337 -7.40 -0.89 7.26
N LYS A 338 -6.30 -0.41 7.84
CA LYS A 338 -5.98 -0.66 9.24
C LYS A 338 -6.87 0.20 10.13
N ARG A 339 -7.50 -0.39 11.14
CA ARG A 339 -8.40 0.29 12.07
C ARG A 339 -7.70 1.43 12.78
N SER A 340 -6.50 1.21 13.30
CA SER A 340 -5.69 2.26 13.93
C SER A 340 -5.42 3.44 13.00
N CYS A 341 -5.23 3.18 11.72
CA CYS A 341 -5.05 4.22 10.70
C CYS A 341 -6.37 4.94 10.41
N TRP A 342 -7.46 4.19 10.26
CA TRP A 342 -8.79 4.75 10.06
C TRP A 342 -9.19 5.68 11.21
N LEU A 343 -8.98 5.30 12.47
CA LEU A 343 -9.34 6.12 13.62
C LEU A 343 -8.55 7.43 13.73
N GLN A 344 -7.35 7.49 13.13
CA GLN A 344 -6.55 8.72 13.09
C GLN A 344 -6.99 9.70 12.01
N ILE A 345 -7.62 9.21 10.93
CA ILE A 345 -8.04 10.06 9.81
C ILE A 345 -9.56 10.28 9.82
N GLY A 346 -10.32 9.19 9.93
CA GLY A 346 -11.75 9.13 9.65
C GLY A 346 -12.05 9.45 8.19
N LEU A 347 -13.25 9.15 7.72
CA LEU A 347 -13.84 9.89 6.59
C LEU A 347 -14.34 11.24 7.08
N ASP A 348 -14.23 12.27 6.24
CA ASP A 348 -14.81 13.59 6.53
C ASP A 348 -16.34 13.49 6.52
N GLU A 349 -16.94 13.58 7.70
CA GLU A 349 -18.39 13.45 7.89
C GLU A 349 -19.18 14.62 7.31
N ARG A 350 -18.51 15.67 6.80
CA ARG A 350 -19.18 16.72 6.02
C ARG A 350 -19.51 16.29 4.60
N LEU A 351 -18.87 15.22 4.11
CA LEU A 351 -19.05 14.67 2.77
C LEU A 351 -20.06 13.51 2.79
N PHE A 352 -21.02 13.56 1.88
CA PHE A 352 -22.07 12.57 1.69
C PHE A 352 -21.80 11.69 0.47
N TRP A 353 -22.72 10.79 0.16
CA TRP A 353 -22.58 9.95 -1.03
C TRP A 353 -22.46 10.78 -2.31
N GLN A 354 -21.46 10.46 -3.13
CA GLN A 354 -21.05 11.19 -4.35
C GLN A 354 -20.42 12.57 -4.12
N GLU A 355 -19.92 12.85 -2.91
CA GLU A 355 -19.21 14.10 -2.59
C GLU A 355 -17.69 13.86 -2.43
N ASP A 356 -17.11 12.98 -3.26
CA ASP A 356 -15.67 12.67 -3.33
C ASP A 356 -15.05 12.23 -1.98
N GLU A 357 -15.82 11.52 -1.15
CA GLU A 357 -15.39 11.15 0.19
C GLU A 357 -14.20 10.16 0.17
N ASP A 358 -14.21 9.25 -0.79
CA ASP A 358 -13.19 8.22 -1.00
C ASP A 358 -11.89 8.78 -1.60
N VAL A 359 -12.00 9.78 -2.47
CA VAL A 359 -10.88 10.59 -2.97
C VAL A 359 -10.20 11.33 -1.82
N TRP A 360 -10.98 12.06 -1.02
CA TRP A 360 -10.44 12.80 0.12
C TRP A 360 -9.73 11.86 1.11
N PHE A 361 -10.35 10.72 1.42
CA PHE A 361 -9.81 9.72 2.33
C PHE A 361 -8.48 9.15 1.85
N SER A 362 -8.42 8.72 0.58
CA SER A 362 -7.19 8.17 -0.01
C SER A 362 -6.06 9.20 -0.02
N ARG A 363 -6.38 10.48 -0.31
CA ARG A 363 -5.42 11.58 -0.24
C ARG A 363 -4.94 11.86 1.18
N ALA A 364 -5.82 11.74 2.18
CA ALA A 364 -5.45 11.89 3.58
C ALA A 364 -4.51 10.75 4.05
N PHE A 365 -4.70 9.52 3.54
CA PHE A 365 -3.78 8.40 3.72
C PHE A 365 -2.40 8.71 3.08
N ILE A 366 -2.36 9.13 1.82
CA ILE A 366 -1.13 9.51 1.11
C ILE A 366 -0.40 10.65 1.84
N ALA A 367 -1.13 11.65 2.32
CA ALA A 367 -0.57 12.78 3.08
C ALA A 367 0.11 12.35 4.37
N ARG A 368 -0.28 11.19 4.93
CA ARG A 368 0.39 10.54 6.07
C ARG A 368 1.47 9.54 5.67
N GLY A 369 1.61 9.17 4.40
CA GLY A 369 2.55 8.11 3.96
C GLY A 369 1.99 6.75 3.77
N TRP A 370 0.71 6.60 4.07
CA TRP A 370 0.02 5.35 3.89
C TRP A 370 -0.38 5.24 2.43
N LEU A 371 0.46 4.59 1.64
CA LEU A 371 0.20 4.45 0.22
C LEU A 371 -1.02 3.55 0.01
N PRO A 372 -2.03 4.02 -0.75
CA PRO A 372 -3.07 3.15 -1.27
C PRO A 372 -2.41 2.13 -2.20
N ARG A 373 -2.80 0.87 -2.05
CA ARG A 373 -2.34 -0.23 -2.91
C ARG A 373 -3.52 -1.01 -3.44
N LEU A 374 -3.26 -1.85 -4.44
CA LEU A 374 -4.22 -2.81 -4.95
C LEU A 374 -3.71 -4.23 -4.67
N ASN A 375 -4.58 -5.10 -4.16
CA ASN A 375 -4.34 -6.53 -4.12
C ASN A 375 -5.04 -7.19 -5.31
N VAL A 376 -4.28 -7.63 -6.31
CA VAL A 376 -4.81 -8.34 -7.48
C VAL A 376 -5.08 -9.84 -7.24
N LEU A 377 -4.65 -10.37 -6.09
CA LEU A 377 -4.80 -11.78 -5.72
C LEU A 377 -6.16 -12.07 -5.07
N ALA A 378 -6.88 -11.03 -4.66
CA ALA A 378 -8.26 -11.11 -4.17
C ALA A 378 -9.17 -10.28 -5.08
N ALA A 379 -10.47 -10.53 -5.06
CA ALA A 379 -11.44 -9.80 -5.88
C ALA A 379 -12.80 -9.69 -5.19
N ALA A 380 -13.64 -8.81 -5.72
CA ALA A 380 -15.05 -8.72 -5.33
C ALA A 380 -15.94 -8.47 -6.55
N TRP A 381 -17.24 -8.66 -6.36
CA TRP A 381 -18.28 -8.46 -7.36
C TRP A 381 -19.26 -7.39 -6.89
N SER A 382 -19.62 -6.49 -7.79
CA SER A 382 -20.68 -5.51 -7.60
C SER A 382 -21.93 -5.91 -8.37
N LYS A 383 -23.08 -5.89 -7.70
CA LYS A 383 -24.41 -6.09 -8.29
C LYS A 383 -24.84 -4.96 -9.22
N THR A 384 -24.16 -3.82 -9.13
CA THR A 384 -24.43 -2.63 -9.92
C THR A 384 -23.20 -2.24 -10.72
N PHE A 385 -23.41 -1.91 -11.99
CA PHE A 385 -22.37 -1.37 -12.84
C PHE A 385 -22.36 0.16 -12.73
N TYR A 386 -21.24 0.74 -12.32
CA TYR A 386 -21.00 2.17 -12.51
C TYR A 386 -20.06 2.33 -13.69
N PRO A 387 -20.55 2.81 -14.84
CA PRO A 387 -19.66 3.02 -15.95
C PRO A 387 -18.91 4.33 -15.73
N THR A 388 -17.59 4.26 -15.63
CA THR A 388 -16.75 5.42 -15.91
C THR A 388 -16.92 5.84 -17.36
N ARG A 389 -16.58 7.10 -17.69
CA ARG A 389 -16.49 7.57 -19.09
C ARG A 389 -15.45 6.77 -19.90
N VAL A 390 -14.67 5.94 -19.23
CA VAL A 390 -13.77 4.95 -19.77
C VAL A 390 -14.01 3.64 -19.01
N SER A 391 -14.89 2.79 -19.51
CA SER A 391 -14.96 1.40 -19.05
C SER A 391 -14.07 0.57 -19.96
N LEU A 392 -13.17 -0.22 -19.37
CA LEU A 392 -12.43 -1.23 -20.11
C LEU A 392 -13.31 -2.47 -20.17
N GLN A 393 -13.87 -2.74 -21.34
CA GLN A 393 -14.55 -4.00 -21.59
C GLN A 393 -13.48 -5.03 -21.97
N LEU A 394 -13.39 -6.10 -21.19
CA LEU A 394 -12.65 -7.29 -21.58
C LEU A 394 -13.45 -7.99 -22.66
N LEU A 395 -12.83 -8.18 -23.82
CA LEU A 395 -13.40 -8.94 -24.92
C LEU A 395 -13.19 -10.44 -24.68
N PRO A 396 -14.03 -11.33 -25.25
CA PRO A 396 -13.91 -12.77 -25.09
C PRO A 396 -12.55 -13.35 -25.53
N ASP A 397 -11.82 -12.65 -26.41
CA ASP A 397 -10.50 -13.02 -26.92
C ASP A 397 -9.34 -12.50 -26.05
N GLY A 398 -9.62 -11.91 -24.89
CA GLY A 398 -8.63 -11.26 -24.04
C GLY A 398 -8.21 -9.86 -24.51
N GLY A 399 -8.78 -9.37 -25.62
CA GLY A 399 -8.61 -8.01 -26.10
C GLY A 399 -9.21 -6.98 -25.15
N ARG A 400 -8.61 -5.77 -25.12
CA ARG A 400 -9.08 -4.65 -24.31
C ARG A 400 -9.76 -3.62 -25.21
N ARG A 401 -11.06 -3.36 -25.02
CA ARG A 401 -11.75 -2.26 -25.72
C ARG A 401 -12.05 -1.13 -24.75
N ARG A 402 -11.59 0.08 -25.11
CA ARG A 402 -11.98 1.31 -24.42
C ARG A 402 -13.42 1.65 -24.81
N VAL A 403 -14.36 1.54 -23.87
CA VAL A 403 -15.75 1.92 -24.09
C VAL A 403 -15.99 3.26 -23.43
N VAL A 404 -16.28 4.27 -24.25
CA VAL A 404 -16.68 5.59 -23.77
C VAL A 404 -18.19 5.62 -23.62
N ILE A 405 -18.69 5.61 -22.39
CA ILE A 405 -20.13 5.65 -22.14
C ILE A 405 -20.56 7.11 -21.90
N PRO A 406 -21.46 7.68 -22.74
CA PRO A 406 -21.90 9.07 -22.61
C PRO A 406 -22.69 9.30 -21.32
N TRP A 407 -22.42 10.42 -20.64
CA TRP A 407 -23.03 10.79 -19.37
C TRP A 407 -24.56 10.97 -19.43
N SER A 408 -25.09 11.33 -20.61
CA SER A 408 -26.52 11.57 -20.84
C SER A 408 -27.42 10.36 -20.59
N ARG A 409 -26.86 9.17 -20.36
CA ARG A 409 -27.61 7.96 -19.99
C ARG A 409 -27.75 7.73 -18.48
N PHE A 410 -27.10 8.52 -17.61
CA PHE A 410 -27.05 8.29 -16.16
C PHE A 410 -27.96 9.20 -15.32
N SER A 411 -28.63 10.18 -15.92
CA SER A 411 -29.55 11.09 -15.22
C SER A 411 -30.93 10.47 -14.91
N ARG A 412 -31.11 9.17 -15.12
CA ARG A 412 -32.29 8.43 -14.68
C ARG A 412 -31.84 7.35 -13.70
N THR A 413 -32.53 7.27 -12.58
CA THR A 413 -32.44 6.22 -11.55
C THR A 413 -32.14 4.87 -12.23
N PRO A 414 -31.14 4.09 -11.78
CA PRO A 414 -30.83 2.80 -12.39
C PRO A 414 -32.12 1.96 -12.38
N GLN A 415 -32.70 1.71 -13.55
CA GLN A 415 -33.81 0.78 -13.64
C GLN A 415 -33.26 -0.63 -13.38
N PRO A 416 -33.95 -1.45 -12.58
CA PRO A 416 -33.59 -2.85 -12.45
C PRO A 416 -33.56 -3.48 -13.84
N LEU A 417 -32.55 -4.32 -14.10
CA LEU A 417 -32.46 -5.08 -15.34
C LEU A 417 -33.76 -5.88 -15.52
N PRO A 418 -34.35 -5.92 -16.73
CA PRO A 418 -35.55 -6.70 -16.97
C PRO A 418 -35.28 -8.16 -16.63
N SER A 419 -36.05 -8.71 -15.69
CA SER A 419 -36.13 -10.13 -15.46
C SER A 419 -36.86 -10.77 -16.63
N GLY A 420 -36.14 -11.38 -17.57
CA GLY A 420 -36.74 -12.28 -18.55
C GLY A 420 -36.09 -12.26 -19.93
N ALA A 421 -35.30 -13.29 -20.19
CA ALA A 421 -35.27 -13.97 -21.49
C ALA A 421 -34.75 -15.39 -21.24
N ALA A 422 -35.60 -16.21 -20.61
CA ALA A 422 -35.58 -17.64 -20.85
C ALA A 422 -36.47 -17.87 -22.07
N SER A 423 -35.86 -18.33 -23.16
CA SER A 423 -36.50 -19.04 -24.27
C SER A 423 -35.54 -20.12 -24.71
#